data_AF-A0A554GMN8-F1
#
_entry.id   AF-A0A554GMN8-F1
#
_cell.length_a   1.000
_cell.length_b   1.000
_cell.length_c   1.000
_cell.angle_alpha   90.00
_cell.angle_beta   90.00
_cell.angle_gamma   90.00
#
_symmetry.space_group_name_H-M   'P 1'
#
loop_
_entity.id
_entity.type
_entity.pdbx_description
1 polymer ?
#
loop_
_entity_poly.entity_id
_entity_poly.type
_entity_poly.pdbx_seq_one_letter_code
_entity_poly.pdbx_strand_id
1 'polypeptide(L)'
;MSLSATTSQRTNSVFSNRSQGVTANAVLSGSNPNAILSQYKPTGASARTAAQDGLQPGVAASTKMAQTDLARLQKFKGNIEAAAQKYGLPPALLAAIASRESRAGAALDRNGRGDGGNGFGVMQVDRRYHTPKGTPTGQEHINQAASILKGFVNDIKKAHPNWSEAQQLRGAVAAYNSGPGNVRTLQNMDVGTTGNDYSNDVWARAQALAPHFGGAATNTATTDTGNTARPGRTTDSFEPAAANANGKKTWTSAPSLEQVKAGGHNLREGMQGAAVKHVQQMLGIPADGKYGPVTKKAVADFQKAHGLKPGTAEGQVGPTTLQTLEKSNGPGKTDSTNNNGAVLGNGVRINTNDPTLKKLATAALRNGETGYCVRTTLDNMSRLGIPNTPGATGNDPNNPRGGMAQMLRKGWESIPFPGAKQQTIKSPYGNATANVVSAAQYKKLVEQGKVPDGAIIFQSRHGWDYSGGSKGNDMGIVRDGGKTTHNYKDMSSIIYSDCKEVVILVPKGAIQRD
;
A
#
# COMPACT_ATOMS: atom_id res chain seq x y z
N MET A 1 21.33 57.91 58.23
CA MET A 1 21.06 59.33 57.87
C MET A 1 21.70 59.56 56.50
N SER A 2 20.88 59.54 55.45
CA SER A 2 20.49 60.74 54.64
C SER A 2 21.55 61.08 53.60
N LEU A 3 21.30 61.24 52.29
CA LEU A 3 20.13 61.56 51.46
C LEU A 3 20.40 61.00 50.03
N SER A 4 19.41 60.46 49.31
CA SER A 4 18.64 61.09 48.20
C SER A 4 19.50 61.56 47.00
N ALA A 5 19.17 61.40 45.72
CA ALA A 5 17.87 61.36 45.08
C ALA A 5 17.90 60.73 43.66
N THR A 6 16.71 60.33 43.24
CA THR A 6 16.15 59.98 41.94
C THR A 6 16.67 60.77 40.74
N THR A 7 16.72 60.16 39.53
CA THR A 7 16.02 60.63 38.30
C THR A 7 16.05 59.55 37.21
N SER A 8 14.92 59.43 36.53
CA SER A 8 14.56 58.46 35.49
C SER A 8 14.74 59.02 34.08
N GLN A 9 14.76 58.11 33.10
CA GLN A 9 14.34 58.22 31.69
C GLN A 9 15.41 58.12 30.58
N ARG A 10 15.45 56.89 30.03
CA ARG A 10 15.56 56.43 28.62
C ARG A 10 16.04 57.40 27.53
N THR A 11 16.99 56.92 26.72
CA THR A 11 16.89 56.86 25.24
C THR A 11 17.73 55.70 24.66
N ASN A 12 17.24 55.12 23.56
CA ASN A 12 17.72 53.95 22.81
C ASN A 12 19.04 54.18 22.03
N SER A 13 19.86 53.13 21.85
CA SER A 13 20.45 52.70 20.56
C SER A 13 21.21 51.35 20.73
N VAL A 14 20.84 50.26 20.03
CA VAL A 14 21.33 49.75 18.72
C VAL A 14 22.47 48.70 18.84
N PHE A 15 22.13 47.47 18.42
CA PHE A 15 22.95 46.37 17.83
C PHE A 15 24.21 45.81 18.52
N SER A 16 24.21 44.48 18.78
CA SER A 16 25.13 43.51 18.12
C SER A 16 24.85 42.05 18.51
N ASN A 17 25.20 41.15 17.58
CA ASN A 17 25.15 39.69 17.56
C ASN A 17 25.79 38.97 18.76
N ARG A 18 25.22 37.82 19.21
CA ARG A 18 25.54 36.43 18.80
C ARG A 18 25.15 35.43 19.90
N SER A 19 24.44 34.37 19.49
CA SER A 19 24.45 32.99 19.98
C SER A 19 24.79 32.69 21.45
N GLN A 20 23.90 32.00 22.17
CA GLN A 20 24.17 30.72 22.87
C GLN A 20 22.84 30.05 23.28
N GLY A 21 22.84 28.72 23.27
CA GLY A 21 21.68 27.86 23.03
C GLY A 21 20.64 27.78 24.14
N VAL A 22 19.38 27.58 23.72
CA VAL A 22 18.31 27.12 24.60
C VAL A 22 18.32 25.61 24.60
N THR A 23 18.71 25.06 25.75
CA THR A 23 18.85 23.64 26.06
C THR A 23 17.49 22.96 26.23
N ALA A 24 17.47 21.67 25.93
CA ALA A 24 16.30 20.80 25.79
C ALA A 24 15.58 20.41 27.11
N ASN A 25 15.40 21.31 28.09
CA ASN A 25 14.88 20.96 29.42
C ASN A 25 13.78 21.90 29.95
N ALA A 26 12.67 22.06 29.21
CA ALA A 26 11.50 22.80 29.72
C ALA A 26 10.14 22.22 29.31
N VAL A 27 10.00 20.89 29.22
CA VAL A 27 8.69 20.25 28.89
C VAL A 27 8.36 19.11 29.86
N LEU A 28 8.47 19.30 31.18
CA LEU A 28 7.93 18.35 32.17
C LEU A 28 7.59 19.04 33.51
N SER A 29 6.46 19.78 33.55
CA SER A 29 5.58 19.88 34.73
C SER A 29 4.25 20.54 34.34
N GLY A 30 3.14 19.79 34.35
CA GLY A 30 1.77 20.35 34.26
C GLY A 30 1.11 20.51 32.87
N SER A 31 1.78 20.17 31.76
CA SER A 31 1.17 20.26 30.42
C SER A 31 0.55 18.92 29.99
N ASN A 32 -0.67 18.96 29.45
CA ASN A 32 -1.38 17.79 28.91
C ASN A 32 -0.45 16.97 27.97
N PRO A 33 -0.08 15.73 28.30
CA PRO A 33 0.90 14.94 27.53
C PRO A 33 0.39 14.55 26.13
N ASN A 34 -0.90 14.77 25.85
CA ASN A 34 -1.52 14.55 24.54
C ASN A 34 -1.77 15.84 23.75
N ALA A 35 -1.33 17.02 24.23
CA ALA A 35 -1.69 18.31 23.63
C ALA A 35 -1.42 18.39 22.11
N ILE A 36 -0.32 17.79 21.64
CA ILE A 36 0.07 17.77 20.22
C ILE A 36 -0.98 17.09 19.32
N LEU A 37 -1.80 16.17 19.86
CA LEU A 37 -2.82 15.46 19.08
C LEU A 37 -3.91 16.40 18.55
N SER A 38 -4.13 17.55 19.19
CA SER A 38 -5.09 18.57 18.75
C SER A 38 -4.65 19.34 17.49
N GLN A 39 -3.37 19.29 17.15
CA GLN A 39 -2.79 20.09 16.06
C GLN A 39 -3.00 19.46 14.66
N TYR A 40 -3.63 18.29 14.59
CA TYR A 40 -3.89 17.61 13.33
C TYR A 40 -5.32 17.04 13.30
N LYS A 41 -6.02 17.25 12.20
CA LYS A 41 -7.36 16.70 11.94
C LYS A 41 -7.22 15.48 11.00
N PRO A 42 -7.34 14.25 11.51
CA PRO A 42 -7.23 13.05 10.68
C PRO A 42 -8.47 12.83 9.81
N THR A 43 -8.29 12.12 8.71
CA THR A 43 -9.40 11.58 7.91
C THR A 43 -9.97 10.29 8.53
N GLY A 44 -9.23 9.65 9.43
CA GLY A 44 -9.60 8.39 10.07
C GLY A 44 -9.43 7.17 9.16
N ALA A 45 -10.08 6.07 9.54
CA ALA A 45 -9.96 4.78 8.87
C ALA A 45 -10.49 4.81 7.42
N SER A 46 -9.74 4.20 6.50
CA SER A 46 -10.21 3.88 5.16
C SER A 46 -11.34 2.84 5.20
N ALA A 47 -12.01 2.65 4.07
CA ALA A 47 -13.02 1.60 3.92
C ALA A 47 -12.46 0.21 4.23
N ARG A 48 -11.19 -0.05 3.85
CA ARG A 48 -10.53 -1.33 4.12
C ARG A 48 -10.37 -1.60 5.61
N THR A 49 -9.93 -0.59 6.36
CA THR A 49 -9.72 -0.73 7.81
C THR A 49 -11.06 -0.77 8.54
N ALA A 50 -12.01 0.09 8.19
CA ALA A 50 -13.34 0.12 8.82
C ALA A 50 -14.14 -1.17 8.59
N ALA A 51 -13.99 -1.82 7.44
CA ALA A 51 -14.67 -3.08 7.11
C ALA A 51 -14.31 -4.24 8.05
N GLN A 52 -13.16 -4.19 8.74
CA GLN A 52 -12.78 -5.21 9.73
C GLN A 52 -13.80 -5.34 10.87
N ASP A 53 -14.46 -4.24 11.20
CA ASP A 53 -15.47 -4.16 12.25
C ASP A 53 -16.88 -3.88 11.66
N GLY A 54 -17.04 -3.99 10.33
CA GLY A 54 -18.32 -3.72 9.65
C GLY A 54 -18.77 -2.26 9.70
N LEU A 55 -17.82 -1.30 9.78
CA LEU A 55 -18.10 0.12 9.97
C LEU A 55 -17.98 0.92 8.66
N GLN A 56 -18.63 2.07 8.62
CA GLN A 56 -18.42 3.07 7.56
C GLN A 56 -17.08 3.79 7.74
N PRO A 57 -16.34 4.08 6.66
CA PRO A 57 -15.03 4.72 6.76
C PRO A 57 -15.09 6.11 7.41
N GLY A 58 -13.95 6.50 7.98
CA GLY A 58 -13.72 7.83 8.55
C GLY A 58 -13.36 7.80 10.03
N VAL A 59 -13.31 8.99 10.63
CA VAL A 59 -12.95 9.19 12.05
C VAL A 59 -13.86 8.42 13.00
N ALA A 60 -15.17 8.36 12.72
CA ALA A 60 -16.11 7.62 13.56
C ALA A 60 -15.77 6.12 13.66
N ALA A 61 -15.31 5.50 12.57
CA ALA A 61 -14.85 4.11 12.61
C ALA A 61 -13.59 3.96 13.46
N SER A 62 -12.60 4.84 13.29
CA SER A 62 -11.40 4.86 14.14
C SER A 62 -11.76 4.98 15.62
N THR A 63 -12.64 5.91 15.97
CA THR A 63 -13.14 6.10 17.33
C THR A 63 -13.81 4.84 17.86
N LYS A 64 -14.71 4.22 17.08
CA LYS A 64 -15.41 3.01 17.50
C LYS A 64 -14.45 1.83 17.70
N MET A 65 -13.51 1.61 16.79
CA MET A 65 -12.49 0.56 16.93
C MET A 65 -11.61 0.78 18.17
N ALA A 66 -11.20 2.02 18.45
CA ALA A 66 -10.47 2.35 19.67
C ALA A 66 -11.29 2.08 20.94
N GLN A 67 -12.58 2.42 20.95
CA GLN A 67 -13.49 2.11 22.06
C GLN A 67 -13.65 0.60 22.27
N THR A 68 -13.78 -0.17 21.20
CA THR A 68 -13.83 -1.65 21.25
C THR A 68 -12.57 -2.24 21.89
N ASP A 69 -11.42 -1.59 21.72
CA ASP A 69 -10.13 -2.04 22.25
C ASP A 69 -9.82 -1.49 23.65
N LEU A 70 -10.57 -0.49 24.14
CA LEU A 70 -10.26 0.27 25.36
C LEU A 70 -10.06 -0.59 26.60
N ALA A 71 -10.98 -1.54 26.85
CA ALA A 71 -10.90 -2.41 28.03
C ALA A 71 -9.64 -3.28 28.04
N ARG A 72 -9.14 -3.69 26.85
CA ARG A 72 -7.87 -4.43 26.73
C ARG A 72 -6.69 -3.50 26.95
N LEU A 73 -6.70 -2.30 26.35
CA LEU A 73 -5.64 -1.31 26.52
C LEU A 73 -5.46 -0.90 27.99
N GLN A 74 -6.54 -0.78 28.76
CA GLN A 74 -6.47 -0.42 30.17
C GLN A 74 -5.64 -1.39 31.01
N LYS A 75 -5.57 -2.68 30.63
CA LYS A 75 -4.80 -3.70 31.36
C LYS A 75 -3.29 -3.43 31.38
N PHE A 76 -2.79 -2.63 30.44
CA PHE A 76 -1.37 -2.26 30.35
C PHE A 76 -1.17 -0.75 30.20
N LYS A 77 -2.14 0.04 30.71
CA LYS A 77 -2.10 1.52 30.70
C LYS A 77 -0.85 2.07 31.39
N GLY A 78 -0.51 1.57 32.58
CA GLY A 78 0.68 2.01 33.30
C GLY A 78 1.97 1.84 32.48
N ASN A 79 2.08 0.73 31.74
CA ASN A 79 3.25 0.48 30.88
C ASN A 79 3.32 1.46 29.71
N ILE A 80 2.16 1.79 29.11
CA ILE A 80 2.03 2.79 28.04
C ILE A 80 2.42 4.17 28.55
N GLU A 81 1.88 4.61 29.69
CA GLU A 81 2.15 5.93 30.24
C GLU A 81 3.62 6.09 30.66
N ALA A 82 4.22 5.05 31.24
CA ALA A 82 5.64 5.04 31.59
C ALA A 82 6.54 5.12 30.34
N ALA A 83 6.24 4.36 29.28
CA ALA A 83 7.00 4.42 28.04
C ALA A 83 6.83 5.78 27.33
N ALA A 84 5.60 6.31 27.30
CA ALA A 84 5.29 7.61 26.73
C ALA A 84 6.10 8.72 27.40
N GLN A 85 6.11 8.74 28.74
CA GLN A 85 6.92 9.67 29.51
C GLN A 85 8.41 9.52 29.21
N LYS A 86 8.93 8.28 29.20
CA LYS A 86 10.35 7.98 28.95
C LYS A 86 10.86 8.47 27.59
N TYR A 87 10.05 8.36 26.54
CA TYR A 87 10.46 8.70 25.17
C TYR A 87 9.94 10.06 24.68
N GLY A 88 9.18 10.78 25.53
CA GLY A 88 8.56 12.06 25.18
C GLY A 88 7.59 11.91 24.01
N LEU A 89 6.64 10.98 24.15
CA LEU A 89 5.60 10.66 23.17
C LEU A 89 4.22 10.77 23.81
N PRO A 90 3.13 11.06 23.06
CA PRO A 90 1.79 11.08 23.63
C PRO A 90 1.35 9.67 24.07
N PRO A 91 0.91 9.45 25.32
CA PRO A 91 0.47 8.14 25.79
C PRO A 91 -0.73 7.60 25.01
N ALA A 92 -1.67 8.46 24.62
CA ALA A 92 -2.81 8.04 23.80
C ALA A 92 -2.41 7.61 22.38
N LEU A 93 -1.29 8.14 21.86
CA LEU A 93 -0.76 7.72 20.56
C LEU A 93 -0.17 6.31 20.62
N LEU A 94 0.57 5.98 21.69
CA LEU A 94 1.08 4.62 21.89
C LEU A 94 -0.06 3.61 22.10
N ALA A 95 -1.11 3.99 22.84
CA ALA A 95 -2.30 3.18 23.00
C ALA A 95 -3.02 2.94 21.65
N ALA A 96 -3.10 3.98 20.82
CA ALA A 96 -3.69 3.88 19.48
C ALA A 96 -2.90 2.98 18.53
N ILE A 97 -1.57 3.01 18.58
CA ILE A 97 -0.72 2.08 17.83
C ILE A 97 -1.01 0.65 18.29
N ALA A 98 -1.07 0.39 19.61
CA ALA A 98 -1.41 -0.95 20.09
C ALA A 98 -2.82 -1.43 19.66
N SER A 99 -3.80 -0.52 19.60
CA SER A 99 -5.13 -0.80 19.02
C SER A 99 -5.03 -1.15 17.53
N ARG A 100 -4.29 -0.35 16.74
CA ARG A 100 -4.15 -0.57 15.30
C ARG A 100 -3.39 -1.85 14.96
N GLU A 101 -2.31 -2.14 15.68
CA GLU A 101 -1.38 -3.23 15.40
C GLU A 101 -1.95 -4.61 15.77
N SER A 102 -2.66 -4.70 16.88
CA SER A 102 -3.03 -6.01 17.43
C SER A 102 -4.42 -6.07 18.06
N ARG A 103 -5.24 -5.02 17.88
CA ARG A 103 -6.51 -4.87 18.62
C ARG A 103 -6.28 -4.98 20.13
N ALA A 104 -5.21 -4.34 20.60
CA ALA A 104 -4.72 -4.40 21.97
C ALA A 104 -4.46 -5.83 22.47
N GLY A 105 -3.87 -6.67 21.61
CA GLY A 105 -3.52 -8.05 21.88
C GLY A 105 -4.53 -9.10 21.42
N ALA A 106 -5.77 -8.72 21.07
CA ALA A 106 -6.79 -9.67 20.67
C ALA A 106 -6.54 -10.35 19.31
N ALA A 107 -5.72 -9.74 18.45
CA ALA A 107 -5.32 -10.31 17.17
C ALA A 107 -4.01 -11.13 17.25
N LEU A 108 -3.43 -11.29 18.44
CA LEU A 108 -2.20 -12.07 18.63
C LEU A 108 -2.52 -13.56 18.80
N ASP A 109 -1.59 -14.40 18.33
CA ASP A 109 -1.58 -15.82 18.64
C ASP A 109 -1.20 -16.09 20.11
N ARG A 110 -1.24 -17.37 20.51
CA ARG A 110 -0.89 -17.82 21.87
C ARG A 110 0.55 -17.48 22.32
N ASN A 111 1.44 -17.18 21.37
CA ASN A 111 2.83 -16.79 21.63
C ASN A 111 3.01 -15.26 21.58
N GLY A 112 1.92 -14.50 21.49
CA GLY A 112 1.92 -13.05 21.38
C GLY A 112 2.38 -12.54 20.02
N ARG A 113 2.22 -13.32 18.95
CA ARG A 113 2.64 -12.94 17.60
C ARG A 113 1.45 -12.61 16.71
N GLY A 114 1.64 -11.65 15.81
CA GLY A 114 0.71 -11.34 14.73
C GLY A 114 1.45 -11.34 13.38
N ASP A 115 0.83 -10.81 12.33
CA ASP A 115 1.43 -10.65 10.99
C ASP A 115 2.08 -11.92 10.41
N GLY A 116 1.48 -13.09 10.67
CA GLY A 116 2.02 -14.37 10.23
C GLY A 116 3.27 -14.82 11.01
N GLY A 117 3.46 -14.35 12.24
CA GLY A 117 4.52 -14.76 13.17
C GLY A 117 5.71 -13.79 13.25
N ASN A 118 5.70 -12.73 12.45
CA ASN A 118 6.79 -11.76 12.34
C ASN A 118 6.64 -10.59 13.31
N GLY A 119 5.43 -10.08 13.53
CA GLY A 119 5.18 -9.05 14.53
C GLY A 119 5.07 -9.66 15.92
N PHE A 120 5.80 -9.10 16.89
CA PHE A 120 5.73 -9.52 18.29
C PHE A 120 5.05 -8.46 19.15
N GLY A 121 4.22 -8.92 20.09
CA GLY A 121 3.61 -8.10 21.12
C GLY A 121 2.53 -7.15 20.62
N VAL A 122 1.93 -6.41 21.55
CA VAL A 122 0.74 -5.58 21.29
C VAL A 122 0.99 -4.42 20.33
N MET A 123 2.25 -4.09 20.06
CA MET A 123 2.67 -3.06 19.12
C MET A 123 3.45 -3.63 17.92
N GLN A 124 3.39 -4.95 17.72
CA GLN A 124 3.92 -5.67 16.55
C GLN A 124 5.35 -5.27 16.14
N VAL A 125 6.29 -5.33 17.08
CA VAL A 125 7.72 -5.13 16.77
C VAL A 125 8.16 -6.22 15.80
N ASP A 126 8.62 -5.81 14.62
CA ASP A 126 9.00 -6.73 13.54
C ASP A 126 10.32 -7.44 13.86
N ARG A 127 10.20 -8.76 14.02
CA ARG A 127 11.29 -9.68 14.37
C ARG A 127 12.40 -9.77 13.34
N ARG A 128 12.14 -9.33 12.11
CA ARG A 128 13.13 -9.34 11.02
C ARG A 128 14.15 -8.22 11.15
N TYR A 129 13.78 -7.15 11.84
CA TYR A 129 14.62 -5.96 12.02
C TYR A 129 15.05 -5.74 13.48
N HIS A 130 14.34 -6.37 14.43
CA HIS A 130 14.60 -6.22 15.85
C HIS A 130 14.45 -7.54 16.59
N THR A 131 15.32 -7.78 17.58
CA THR A 131 15.09 -8.85 18.56
C THR A 131 14.03 -8.39 19.57
N PRO A 132 12.85 -9.02 19.66
CA PRO A 132 11.81 -8.58 20.60
C PRO A 132 12.22 -8.78 22.05
N LYS A 133 11.71 -7.90 22.92
CA LYS A 133 12.05 -7.87 24.34
C LYS A 133 10.81 -8.07 25.21
N GLY A 134 10.98 -8.77 26.34
CA GLY A 134 9.95 -8.99 27.34
C GLY A 134 8.73 -9.76 26.84
N THR A 135 7.64 -9.64 27.60
CA THR A 135 6.35 -10.28 27.28
C THR A 135 5.53 -9.43 26.29
N PRO A 136 4.56 -10.02 25.57
CA PRO A 136 3.78 -9.32 24.54
C PRO A 136 3.09 -8.01 24.97
N THR A 137 2.75 -7.86 26.25
CA THR A 137 2.13 -6.66 26.85
C THR A 137 3.03 -6.00 27.90
N GLY A 138 4.23 -6.52 28.11
CA GLY A 138 5.15 -6.11 29.18
C GLY A 138 5.83 -4.77 28.92
N GLN A 139 6.37 -4.18 29.99
CA GLN A 139 7.04 -2.88 29.94
C GLN A 139 8.21 -2.84 28.96
N GLU A 140 9.00 -3.93 28.86
CA GLU A 140 10.16 -3.98 27.95
C GLU A 140 9.74 -3.94 26.48
N HIS A 141 8.68 -4.66 26.11
CA HIS A 141 8.11 -4.65 24.76
C HIS A 141 7.58 -3.26 24.39
N ILE A 142 6.78 -2.66 25.27
CA ILE A 142 6.19 -1.33 25.04
C ILE A 142 7.29 -0.25 24.97
N ASN A 143 8.33 -0.34 25.82
CA ASN A 143 9.50 0.54 25.72
C ASN A 143 10.24 0.37 24.40
N GLN A 144 10.43 -0.86 23.93
CA GLN A 144 11.08 -1.13 22.65
C GLN A 144 10.30 -0.51 21.49
N ALA A 145 8.98 -0.74 21.43
CA ALA A 145 8.12 -0.17 20.40
C ALA A 145 8.12 1.37 20.43
N ALA A 146 8.03 1.98 21.62
CA ALA A 146 8.11 3.44 21.79
C ALA A 146 9.47 4.00 21.35
N SER A 147 10.56 3.29 21.64
CA SER A 147 11.91 3.67 21.20
C SER A 147 12.04 3.64 19.67
N ILE A 148 11.45 2.66 19.01
CA ILE A 148 11.45 2.55 17.54
C ILE A 148 10.69 3.73 16.93
N LEU A 149 9.49 4.03 17.45
CA LEU A 149 8.72 5.20 17.00
C LEU A 149 9.50 6.50 17.22
N LYS A 150 10.19 6.64 18.37
CA LYS A 150 11.05 7.80 18.63
C LYS A 150 12.20 7.91 17.63
N GLY A 151 12.78 6.79 17.22
CA GLY A 151 13.75 6.72 16.13
C GLY A 151 13.17 7.29 14.83
N PHE A 152 11.97 6.87 14.44
CA PHE A 152 11.31 7.42 13.25
C PHE A 152 10.95 8.90 13.38
N VAL A 153 10.61 9.41 14.57
CA VAL A 153 10.45 10.86 14.78
C VAL A 153 11.74 11.60 14.44
N ASN A 154 12.90 11.07 14.84
CA ASN A 154 14.19 11.67 14.52
C ASN A 154 14.50 11.59 13.01
N ASP A 155 14.22 10.46 12.38
CA ASP A 155 14.43 10.28 10.93
C ASP A 155 13.57 11.25 10.11
N ILE A 156 12.29 11.43 10.49
CA ILE A 156 11.39 12.36 9.82
C ILE A 156 11.79 13.82 10.11
N LYS A 157 12.22 14.15 11.33
CA LYS A 157 12.80 15.47 11.64
C LYS A 157 13.99 15.79 10.75
N LYS A 158 14.87 14.80 10.50
CA LYS A 158 16.03 14.95 9.62
C LYS A 158 15.64 15.08 8.15
N ALA A 159 14.70 14.26 7.68
CA ALA A 159 14.27 14.26 6.27
C ALA A 159 13.40 15.47 5.91
N HIS A 160 12.63 15.98 6.88
CA HIS A 160 11.65 17.05 6.71
C HIS A 160 11.76 18.11 7.83
N PRO A 161 12.89 18.84 7.91
CA PRO A 161 13.15 19.79 8.99
C PRO A 161 12.15 20.96 9.01
N ASN A 162 11.53 21.27 7.88
CA ASN A 162 10.57 22.37 7.74
C ASN A 162 9.12 22.00 8.10
N TRP A 163 8.86 20.73 8.43
CA TRP A 163 7.53 20.31 8.89
C TRP A 163 7.34 20.69 10.36
N SER A 164 6.10 20.98 10.75
CA SER A 164 5.78 21.20 12.17
C SER A 164 5.98 19.92 12.98
N GLU A 165 6.10 20.03 14.30
CA GLU A 165 6.29 18.85 15.16
C GLU A 165 5.13 17.84 15.03
N ALA A 166 3.89 18.31 14.91
CA ALA A 166 2.74 17.45 14.68
C ALA A 166 2.81 16.73 13.33
N GLN A 167 3.28 17.41 12.28
CA GLN A 167 3.47 16.81 10.96
C GLN A 167 4.60 15.78 10.97
N GLN A 168 5.71 16.06 11.67
CA GLN A 168 6.83 15.13 11.83
C GLN A 168 6.42 13.90 12.63
N LEU A 169 5.68 14.08 13.73
CA LEU A 169 5.12 12.99 14.52
C LEU A 169 4.16 12.14 13.69
N ARG A 170 3.27 12.76 12.90
CA ARG A 170 2.37 12.02 11.99
C ARG A 170 3.16 11.23 10.95
N GLY A 171 4.19 11.84 10.37
CA GLY A 171 5.11 11.16 9.46
C GLY A 171 5.80 9.97 10.12
N ALA A 172 6.22 10.08 11.38
CA ALA A 172 6.82 8.99 12.12
C ALA A 172 5.84 7.84 12.37
N VAL A 173 4.57 8.14 12.63
CA VAL A 173 3.51 7.14 12.73
C VAL A 173 3.30 6.41 11.39
N ALA A 174 3.28 7.11 10.26
CA ALA A 174 3.24 6.46 8.95
C ALA A 174 4.50 5.60 8.70
N ALA A 175 5.67 6.12 9.04
CA ALA A 175 6.95 5.42 8.92
C ALA A 175 7.04 4.17 9.82
N TYR A 176 6.34 4.14 10.95
CA TYR A 176 6.26 2.95 11.79
C TYR A 176 5.74 1.73 11.02
N ASN A 177 4.83 1.94 10.07
CA ASN A 177 4.29 0.88 9.23
C ASN A 177 5.08 0.64 7.94
N SER A 178 5.57 1.69 7.29
CA SER A 178 6.12 1.61 5.92
C SER A 178 7.60 2.00 5.79
N GLY A 179 8.26 2.32 6.90
CA GLY A 179 9.58 2.92 6.95
C GLY A 179 9.60 4.41 6.54
N PRO A 180 10.65 5.15 6.94
CA PRO A 180 10.75 6.60 6.72
C PRO A 180 10.89 6.96 5.23
N GLY A 181 11.46 6.08 4.39
CA GLY A 181 11.61 6.33 2.95
C GLY A 181 10.29 6.44 2.16
N ASN A 182 9.19 5.97 2.73
CA ASN A 182 7.84 6.14 2.16
C ASN A 182 7.28 7.54 2.41
N VAL A 183 7.70 8.20 3.49
CA VAL A 183 7.17 9.49 3.94
C VAL A 183 7.87 10.62 3.18
N ARG A 184 7.30 10.98 2.02
CA ARG A 184 7.91 12.00 1.12
C ARG A 184 7.18 13.34 1.12
N THR A 185 5.87 13.34 1.39
CA THR A 185 5.02 14.53 1.35
C THR A 185 3.95 14.45 2.43
N LEU A 186 3.45 15.60 2.89
CA LEU A 186 2.39 15.67 3.90
C LEU A 186 1.07 15.02 3.44
N GLN A 187 0.73 15.16 2.16
CA GLN A 187 -0.54 14.71 1.61
C GLN A 187 -0.55 13.19 1.38
N ASN A 188 0.57 12.61 0.93
CA ASN A 188 0.62 11.22 0.47
C ASN A 188 1.43 10.29 1.39
N MET A 189 1.77 10.69 2.62
CA MET A 189 2.61 9.87 3.52
C MET A 189 2.00 8.50 3.86
N ASP A 190 0.67 8.39 3.88
CA ASP A 190 -0.01 7.13 4.14
C ASP A 190 -0.14 6.27 2.88
N VAL A 191 0.07 6.81 1.67
CA VAL A 191 0.03 6.01 0.44
C VAL A 191 1.19 5.01 0.48
N GLY A 192 0.88 3.72 0.48
CA GLY A 192 1.84 2.64 0.66
C GLY A 192 1.87 2.04 2.07
N THR A 193 1.24 2.67 3.05
CA THR A 193 0.98 2.04 4.36
C THR A 193 -0.15 1.01 4.26
N THR A 194 -0.24 0.13 5.23
CA THR A 194 -1.35 -0.82 5.35
C THR A 194 -2.67 -0.06 5.42
N GLY A 195 -3.61 -0.34 4.51
CA GLY A 195 -4.87 0.40 4.41
C GLY A 195 -4.78 1.77 3.73
N ASN A 196 -3.58 2.24 3.37
CA ASN A 196 -3.29 3.59 2.90
C ASN A 196 -3.81 4.70 3.84
N ASP A 197 -3.90 4.40 5.14
CA ASP A 197 -4.55 5.24 6.13
C ASP A 197 -3.87 5.21 7.50
N TYR A 198 -2.68 4.60 7.62
CA TYR A 198 -2.15 4.18 8.90
C TYR A 198 -2.02 5.34 9.90
N SER A 199 -1.35 6.43 9.52
CA SER A 199 -1.23 7.60 10.41
C SER A 199 -2.55 8.31 10.64
N ASN A 200 -3.43 8.37 9.64
CA ASN A 200 -4.77 8.95 9.77
C ASN A 200 -5.66 8.20 10.76
N ASP A 201 -5.74 6.88 10.66
CA ASP A 201 -6.53 6.05 11.57
C ASP A 201 -5.92 6.05 12.98
N VAL A 202 -4.60 5.84 13.12
CA VAL A 202 -3.94 5.86 14.42
C VAL A 202 -4.13 7.20 15.12
N TRP A 203 -4.02 8.31 14.41
CA TRP A 203 -4.22 9.63 15.03
C TRP A 203 -5.68 9.85 15.49
N ALA A 204 -6.65 9.39 14.70
CA ALA A 204 -8.07 9.45 15.08
C ALA A 204 -8.37 8.58 16.31
N ARG A 205 -7.79 7.37 16.38
CA ARG A 205 -7.84 6.50 17.57
C ARG A 205 -7.19 7.19 18.78
N ALA A 206 -6.05 7.84 18.59
CA ALA A 206 -5.32 8.53 19.66
C ALA A 206 -6.14 9.68 20.25
N GLN A 207 -6.80 10.47 19.40
CA GLN A 207 -7.71 11.53 19.85
C GLN A 207 -8.88 10.96 20.67
N ALA A 208 -9.45 9.83 20.26
CA ALA A 208 -10.51 9.15 21.01
C ALA A 208 -10.02 8.56 22.36
N LEU A 209 -8.76 8.12 22.43
CA LEU A 209 -8.17 7.51 23.63
C LEU A 209 -7.56 8.53 24.60
N ALA A 210 -7.36 9.78 24.18
CA ALA A 210 -6.73 10.84 24.98
C ALA A 210 -7.35 11.03 26.38
N PRO A 211 -8.68 10.95 26.58
CA PRO A 211 -9.27 11.03 27.92
C PRO A 211 -8.89 9.88 28.86
N HIS A 212 -8.43 8.75 28.32
CA HIS A 212 -8.17 7.54 29.08
C HIS A 212 -6.68 7.27 29.36
N PHE A 213 -5.77 7.92 28.62
CA PHE A 213 -4.32 7.71 28.69
C PHE A 213 -3.62 9.06 28.79
N GLY A 214 -3.08 9.43 29.96
CA GLY A 214 -2.51 10.75 30.21
C GLY A 214 -2.41 11.21 31.67
N GLY A 215 -2.68 10.33 32.64
CA GLY A 215 -2.49 10.55 34.09
C GLY A 215 -2.79 11.95 34.67
N ALA A 216 -4.00 12.14 35.20
CA ALA A 216 -4.16 12.89 36.46
C ALA A 216 -4.63 11.89 37.53
N ALA A 217 -4.03 11.97 38.71
CA ALA A 217 -4.18 11.06 39.83
C ALA A 217 -5.64 10.95 40.35
N THR A 218 -5.89 9.84 41.03
CA THR A 218 -7.07 9.54 41.86
C THR A 218 -7.63 10.75 42.61
N ASN A 219 -8.94 10.95 42.54
CA ASN A 219 -9.75 11.24 43.71
C ASN A 219 -11.17 10.67 43.55
N THR A 220 -11.59 10.08 44.65
CA THR A 220 -12.82 9.33 44.95
C THR A 220 -14.13 10.06 44.66
N ALA A 221 -15.12 9.26 44.25
CA ALA A 221 -16.56 9.34 44.50
C ALA A 221 -17.23 10.72 44.61
N THR A 222 -18.14 11.03 43.67
CA THR A 222 -19.55 11.33 44.02
C THR A 222 -20.46 11.15 42.81
N THR A 223 -21.53 10.40 43.01
CA THR A 223 -22.81 10.48 42.31
C THR A 223 -23.31 11.92 42.23
N ASP A 224 -23.92 12.35 41.12
CA ASP A 224 -25.38 12.60 41.04
C ASP A 224 -25.77 13.18 39.65
N THR A 225 -27.06 12.95 39.37
CA THR A 225 -27.98 13.25 38.28
C THR A 225 -28.06 14.70 37.79
N GLY A 226 -28.68 14.90 36.61
CA GLY A 226 -29.27 16.21 36.29
C GLY A 226 -29.31 16.56 34.81
N ASN A 227 -30.51 16.51 34.24
CA ASN A 227 -30.86 16.92 32.89
C ASN A 227 -30.94 18.46 32.74
N THR A 228 -30.96 18.92 31.48
CA THR A 228 -31.59 20.13 30.92
C THR A 228 -30.74 21.34 30.47
N ALA A 229 -31.12 21.79 29.26
CA ALA A 229 -31.16 23.16 28.73
C ALA A 229 -29.97 23.71 27.91
N ARG A 230 -30.27 23.95 26.62
CA ARG A 230 -29.66 24.91 25.69
C ARG A 230 -30.52 26.19 25.70
N PRO A 231 -29.96 27.42 25.70
CA PRO A 231 -29.88 28.29 24.51
C PRO A 231 -28.54 29.09 24.51
N GLY A 232 -28.01 29.73 23.47
CA GLY A 232 -28.49 30.19 22.18
C GLY A 232 -27.29 30.66 21.33
N ARG A 233 -27.58 31.07 20.11
CA ARG A 233 -26.70 31.21 18.94
C ARG A 233 -26.31 32.68 18.71
N THR A 234 -25.07 32.95 18.32
CA THR A 234 -24.67 34.06 17.42
C THR A 234 -23.53 33.55 16.52
N THR A 235 -23.84 33.17 15.27
CA THR A 235 -23.40 33.83 14.02
C THR A 235 -21.88 33.79 13.86
N ASP A 236 -21.30 32.88 13.07
CA ASP A 236 -21.59 32.74 11.64
C ASP A 236 -22.02 31.35 11.19
N SER A 237 -23.12 31.33 10.44
CA SER A 237 -23.64 30.19 9.70
C SER A 237 -23.85 30.61 8.26
N PHE A 238 -23.12 29.99 7.33
CA PHE A 238 -23.61 29.58 6.01
C PHE A 238 -22.83 28.33 5.53
N GLU A 239 -23.55 27.20 5.46
CA GLU A 239 -23.42 26.14 4.44
C GLU A 239 -24.18 26.59 3.16
N PRO A 240 -24.23 25.85 2.01
CA PRO A 240 -23.30 24.93 1.35
C PRO A 240 -23.13 25.20 -0.19
N ALA A 241 -22.25 24.43 -0.85
CA ALA A 241 -22.14 24.14 -2.31
C ALA A 241 -21.93 25.28 -3.34
N ALA A 242 -20.86 25.17 -4.14
CA ALA A 242 -20.90 25.05 -5.61
C ALA A 242 -19.52 25.28 -6.26
N ALA A 243 -19.34 24.67 -7.42
CA ALA A 243 -18.32 25.03 -8.38
C ALA A 243 -18.28 26.55 -8.66
N ASN A 244 -17.08 27.11 -8.73
CA ASN A 244 -16.71 28.17 -9.67
C ASN A 244 -15.22 27.95 -9.96
N ALA A 245 -14.75 27.52 -11.13
CA ALA A 245 -14.96 28.16 -12.43
C ALA A 245 -14.82 29.69 -12.36
N ASN A 246 -13.65 30.16 -11.90
CA ASN A 246 -12.82 31.17 -12.58
C ASN A 246 -11.73 31.65 -11.60
N GLY A 247 -10.43 31.43 -11.76
CA GLY A 247 -9.69 31.12 -12.98
C GLY A 247 -9.91 29.72 -13.49
N LYS A 248 -10.62 29.61 -14.62
CA LYS A 248 -10.40 28.48 -15.51
C LYS A 248 -8.89 28.48 -15.73
N LYS A 249 -8.19 27.44 -15.30
CA LYS A 249 -7.07 26.98 -16.13
C LYS A 249 -7.77 26.62 -17.43
N THR A 250 -7.83 27.57 -18.36
CA THR A 250 -8.50 27.40 -19.64
C THR A 250 -7.69 26.35 -20.34
N TRP A 251 -8.16 25.11 -20.26
CA TRP A 251 -7.51 24.01 -20.94
C TRP A 251 -7.63 24.30 -22.43
N THR A 252 -6.50 24.56 -23.06
CA THR A 252 -6.48 24.81 -24.50
C THR A 252 -6.70 23.49 -25.21
N SER A 253 -7.48 23.51 -26.30
CA SER A 253 -7.66 22.32 -27.12
C SER A 253 -6.29 21.85 -27.62
N ALA A 254 -5.98 20.60 -27.36
CA ALA A 254 -4.79 19.97 -27.87
C ALA A 254 -4.83 19.92 -29.40
N PRO A 255 -3.71 20.15 -30.08
CA PRO A 255 -3.59 19.81 -31.50
C PRO A 255 -3.88 18.32 -31.71
N SER A 256 -4.36 17.96 -32.90
CA SER A 256 -4.51 16.56 -33.30
C SER A 256 -3.15 15.84 -33.33
N LEU A 257 -3.15 14.51 -33.24
CA LEU A 257 -1.92 13.72 -33.34
C LEU A 257 -1.22 13.94 -34.69
N GLU A 258 -1.97 14.14 -35.77
CA GLU A 258 -1.42 14.46 -37.10
C GLU A 258 -0.70 15.81 -37.13
N GLN A 259 -1.25 16.83 -36.46
CA GLN A 259 -0.56 18.12 -36.29
C GLN A 259 0.70 18.01 -35.42
N VAL A 260 0.69 17.13 -34.42
CA VAL A 260 1.89 16.83 -33.61
C VAL A 260 2.93 16.06 -34.42
N LYS A 261 2.51 15.16 -35.33
CA LYS A 261 3.40 14.40 -36.23
C LYS A 261 4.03 15.26 -37.32
N ALA A 262 3.25 16.16 -37.92
CA ALA A 262 3.69 17.05 -39.00
C ALA A 262 4.76 18.07 -38.57
N GLY A 263 4.92 18.28 -37.25
CA GLY A 263 5.85 19.28 -36.71
C GLY A 263 5.20 20.67 -36.56
N GLY A 264 5.72 21.49 -35.65
CA GLY A 264 5.21 22.84 -35.35
C GLY A 264 4.23 22.93 -34.17
N HIS A 265 3.74 21.81 -33.64
CA HIS A 265 2.85 21.76 -32.46
C HIS A 265 3.24 20.63 -31.49
N ASN A 266 3.18 20.90 -30.18
CA ASN A 266 3.46 19.92 -29.11
C ASN A 266 2.27 19.81 -28.15
N LEU A 267 2.03 18.60 -27.60
CA LEU A 267 1.19 18.44 -26.41
C LEU A 267 1.98 18.85 -25.16
N ARG A 268 1.38 19.64 -24.28
CA ARG A 268 2.03 20.14 -23.06
C ARG A 268 1.03 20.37 -21.93
N GLU A 269 1.57 20.59 -20.74
CA GLU A 269 0.76 20.88 -19.56
C GLU A 269 -0.20 22.05 -19.81
N GLY A 270 -1.48 21.88 -19.44
CA GLY A 270 -2.53 22.86 -19.71
C GLY A 270 -3.34 22.62 -20.99
N MET A 271 -3.08 21.54 -21.73
CA MET A 271 -3.89 21.12 -22.88
C MET A 271 -4.87 19.98 -22.55
N GLN A 272 -5.95 19.88 -23.32
CA GLN A 272 -6.89 18.75 -23.24
C GLN A 272 -7.38 18.29 -24.61
N GLY A 273 -7.74 17.01 -24.74
CA GLY A 273 -8.37 16.49 -25.97
C GLY A 273 -7.98 15.05 -26.28
N ALA A 274 -8.50 14.53 -27.40
CA ALA A 274 -8.30 13.14 -27.81
C ALA A 274 -6.81 12.75 -27.95
N ALA A 275 -5.99 13.67 -28.46
CA ALA A 275 -4.54 13.46 -28.59
C ALA A 275 -3.85 13.25 -27.22
N VAL A 276 -4.25 14.00 -26.18
CA VAL A 276 -3.73 13.84 -24.82
C VAL A 276 -4.14 12.48 -24.25
N LYS A 277 -5.41 12.11 -24.45
CA LYS A 277 -5.95 10.82 -23.98
C LYS A 277 -5.20 9.65 -24.63
N HIS A 278 -4.91 9.75 -25.92
CA HIS A 278 -4.17 8.72 -26.66
C HIS A 278 -2.73 8.56 -26.15
N VAL A 279 -2.04 9.67 -25.87
CA VAL A 279 -0.70 9.60 -25.27
C VAL A 279 -0.73 9.03 -23.85
N GLN A 280 -1.72 9.39 -23.02
CA GLN A 280 -1.88 8.80 -21.69
C GLN A 280 -2.09 7.27 -21.75
N GLN A 281 -2.85 6.79 -22.74
CA GLN A 281 -3.02 5.36 -23.00
C GLN A 281 -1.70 4.69 -23.38
N MET A 282 -0.94 5.29 -24.31
CA MET A 282 0.38 4.79 -24.72
C MET A 282 1.43 4.78 -23.60
N LEU A 283 1.28 5.68 -22.62
CA LEU A 283 2.14 5.76 -21.42
C LEU A 283 1.68 4.85 -20.27
N GLY A 284 0.53 4.19 -20.40
CA GLY A 284 0.00 3.31 -19.35
C GLY A 284 -0.43 4.03 -18.07
N ILE A 285 -0.80 5.31 -18.16
CA ILE A 285 -1.33 6.12 -17.04
C ILE A 285 -2.85 6.35 -17.22
N PRO A 286 -3.59 6.80 -16.19
CA PRO A 286 -4.99 7.16 -16.34
C PRO A 286 -5.22 8.14 -17.50
N ALA A 287 -6.11 7.77 -18.43
CA ALA A 287 -6.35 8.49 -19.68
C ALA A 287 -7.61 9.37 -19.61
N ASP A 288 -7.52 10.45 -18.84
CA ASP A 288 -8.62 11.42 -18.63
C ASP A 288 -8.69 12.51 -19.71
N GLY A 289 -7.74 12.53 -20.64
CA GLY A 289 -7.64 13.51 -21.72
C GLY A 289 -7.14 14.89 -21.28
N LYS A 290 -6.63 15.04 -20.05
CA LYS A 290 -6.13 16.31 -19.48
C LYS A 290 -4.64 16.22 -19.21
N TYR A 291 -3.87 17.13 -19.80
CA TYR A 291 -2.42 17.11 -19.69
C TYR A 291 -1.99 17.83 -18.40
N GLY A 292 -2.09 17.14 -17.27
CA GLY A 292 -1.70 17.64 -15.95
C GLY A 292 -0.29 17.24 -15.51
N PRO A 293 0.11 17.57 -14.26
CA PRO A 293 1.43 17.24 -13.72
C PRO A 293 1.80 15.75 -13.77
N VAL A 294 0.82 14.85 -13.62
CA VAL A 294 1.01 13.40 -13.74
C VAL A 294 1.40 13.01 -15.17
N THR A 295 0.70 13.53 -16.18
CA THR A 295 1.01 13.27 -17.60
C THR A 295 2.36 13.85 -17.99
N LYS A 296 2.67 15.08 -17.54
CA LYS A 296 3.98 15.71 -17.74
C LYS A 296 5.11 14.85 -17.18
N LYS A 297 4.97 14.37 -15.95
CA LYS A 297 5.96 13.48 -15.32
C LYS A 297 6.11 12.17 -16.06
N ALA A 298 5.01 11.53 -16.47
CA ALA A 298 5.06 10.28 -17.21
C ALA A 298 5.76 10.43 -18.58
N VAL A 299 5.53 11.55 -19.27
CA VAL A 299 6.23 11.87 -20.53
C VAL A 299 7.71 12.13 -20.28
N ALA A 300 8.07 12.89 -19.24
CA ALA A 300 9.45 13.14 -18.88
C ALA A 300 10.20 11.83 -18.53
N ASP A 301 9.56 10.95 -17.73
CA ASP A 301 10.12 9.64 -17.37
C ASP A 301 10.28 8.75 -18.61
N PHE A 302 9.31 8.73 -19.53
CA PHE A 302 9.39 8.00 -20.80
C PHE A 302 10.51 8.52 -21.70
N GLN A 303 10.63 9.85 -21.85
CA GLN A 303 11.69 10.49 -22.62
C GLN A 303 13.07 10.14 -22.06
N LYS A 304 13.22 10.22 -20.74
CA LYS A 304 14.45 9.83 -20.04
C LYS A 304 14.79 8.36 -20.27
N ALA A 305 13.81 7.46 -20.16
CA ALA A 305 14.00 6.02 -20.34
C ALA A 305 14.42 5.64 -21.77
N HIS A 306 14.01 6.42 -22.78
CA HIS A 306 14.32 6.16 -24.20
C HIS A 306 15.43 7.07 -24.74
N GLY A 307 16.18 7.77 -23.87
CA GLY A 307 17.29 8.63 -24.27
C GLY A 307 16.88 9.82 -25.15
N LEU A 308 15.60 10.21 -25.10
CA LEU A 308 15.09 11.31 -25.90
C LEU A 308 15.51 12.64 -25.28
N LYS A 309 16.25 13.46 -26.03
CA LYS A 309 16.51 14.85 -25.65
C LYS A 309 15.22 15.65 -25.85
N PRO A 310 14.62 16.25 -24.79
CA PRO A 310 13.42 17.05 -24.96
C PRO A 310 13.73 18.23 -25.87
N GLY A 311 13.06 18.32 -27.03
CA GLY A 311 13.40 19.35 -28.02
C GLY A 311 13.28 20.77 -27.47
N THR A 312 12.11 21.13 -26.92
CA THR A 312 11.81 22.52 -26.50
C THR A 312 11.36 22.68 -25.03
N ALA A 313 11.08 21.60 -24.30
CA ALA A 313 11.01 21.53 -22.83
C ALA A 313 10.78 20.07 -22.36
N GLU A 314 11.25 19.75 -21.15
CA GLU A 314 11.02 18.45 -20.49
C GLU A 314 9.52 18.18 -20.23
N GLY A 315 9.05 16.97 -20.57
CA GLY A 315 7.67 16.57 -20.31
C GLY A 315 6.65 17.17 -21.30
N GLN A 316 7.06 17.50 -22.53
CA GLN A 316 6.18 17.80 -23.67
C GLN A 316 6.22 16.67 -24.71
N VAL A 317 5.14 16.47 -25.46
CA VAL A 317 5.08 15.48 -26.55
C VAL A 317 5.16 16.19 -27.89
N GLY A 318 6.34 16.19 -28.50
CA GLY A 318 6.55 16.59 -29.90
C GLY A 318 6.69 15.37 -30.84
N PRO A 319 6.98 15.58 -32.13
CA PRO A 319 7.03 14.52 -33.15
C PRO A 319 7.89 13.32 -32.75
N THR A 320 9.11 13.55 -32.26
CA THR A 320 10.04 12.47 -31.87
C THR A 320 9.53 11.66 -30.68
N THR A 321 8.90 12.33 -29.69
CA THR A 321 8.33 11.64 -28.53
C THR A 321 7.11 10.83 -28.91
N LEU A 322 6.22 11.38 -29.74
CA LEU A 322 5.05 10.68 -30.24
C LEU A 322 5.44 9.48 -31.12
N GLN A 323 6.38 9.66 -32.06
CA GLN A 323 6.87 8.57 -32.88
C GLN A 323 7.54 7.46 -32.06
N THR A 324 8.26 7.83 -31.00
CA THR A 324 8.88 6.83 -30.10
C THR A 324 7.82 6.09 -29.29
N LEU A 325 6.79 6.78 -28.80
CA LEU A 325 5.62 6.18 -28.14
C LEU A 325 4.89 5.22 -29.08
N GLU A 326 4.69 5.60 -30.33
CA GLU A 326 4.03 4.78 -31.34
C GLU A 326 4.91 3.59 -31.76
N LYS A 327 6.23 3.76 -31.89
CA LYS A 327 7.17 2.66 -32.17
C LYS A 327 7.29 1.69 -30.99
N SER A 328 7.27 2.18 -29.75
CA SER A 328 7.20 1.33 -28.56
C SER A 328 5.86 0.61 -28.43
N ASN A 329 4.83 1.07 -29.14
CA ASN A 329 3.46 0.55 -29.09
C ASN A 329 2.92 0.04 -30.46
N GLY A 330 3.78 -0.15 -31.47
CA GLY A 330 3.40 -0.44 -32.86
C GLY A 330 4.21 -1.59 -33.51
N PRO A 331 3.77 -2.17 -34.65
CA PRO A 331 3.90 -3.62 -34.93
C PRO A 331 5.06 -4.04 -35.87
N GLY A 332 5.68 -5.21 -35.58
CA GLY A 332 6.53 -6.02 -36.50
C GLY A 332 7.98 -6.25 -36.00
N LYS A 333 8.56 -7.47 -35.96
CA LYS A 333 8.67 -8.46 -37.04
C LYS A 333 8.48 -9.94 -36.60
N THR A 334 7.43 -10.54 -37.16
CA THR A 334 7.28 -11.88 -37.76
C THR A 334 8.14 -13.05 -37.26
N ASP A 335 7.47 -14.01 -36.62
CA ASP A 335 7.43 -15.36 -37.18
C ASP A 335 6.01 -15.96 -37.10
N SER A 336 5.41 -16.11 -38.29
CA SER A 336 4.53 -17.19 -38.76
C SER A 336 3.69 -17.97 -37.73
N THR A 337 2.72 -17.33 -37.08
CA THR A 337 1.32 -17.82 -37.04
C THR A 337 0.44 -16.67 -36.59
N ASN A 338 -0.47 -16.25 -37.48
CA ASN A 338 -1.61 -15.42 -37.11
C ASN A 338 -2.29 -16.01 -35.88
N ASN A 339 -2.41 -15.21 -34.81
CA ASN A 339 -3.58 -15.24 -33.94
C ASN A 339 -3.69 -13.94 -33.14
N ASN A 340 -4.44 -12.99 -33.71
CA ASN A 340 -5.09 -11.84 -33.07
C ASN A 340 -5.36 -12.01 -31.56
N GLY A 341 -4.35 -11.72 -30.73
CA GLY A 341 -4.46 -11.84 -29.27
C GLY A 341 -4.92 -13.21 -28.78
N ALA A 342 -4.61 -14.31 -29.47
CA ALA A 342 -5.06 -15.65 -29.07
C ALA A 342 -3.93 -16.68 -29.01
N VAL A 343 -3.81 -17.38 -27.88
CA VAL A 343 -3.10 -18.65 -27.79
C VAL A 343 -4.10 -19.78 -28.04
N LEU A 344 -3.77 -20.78 -28.87
CA LEU A 344 -4.62 -21.95 -29.12
C LEU A 344 -4.33 -23.09 -28.14
N GLY A 345 -5.29 -23.41 -27.28
CA GLY A 345 -5.33 -24.62 -26.47
C GLY A 345 -6.45 -25.54 -26.95
N ASN A 346 -6.13 -26.62 -27.67
CA ASN A 346 -7.07 -27.67 -28.10
C ASN A 346 -8.47 -27.16 -28.56
N GLY A 347 -8.50 -26.20 -29.49
CA GLY A 347 -9.75 -25.60 -30.00
C GLY A 347 -10.29 -24.40 -29.22
N VAL A 348 -9.55 -23.90 -28.23
CA VAL A 348 -9.92 -22.72 -27.42
C VAL A 348 -8.94 -21.59 -27.68
N ARG A 349 -9.48 -20.38 -27.93
CA ARG A 349 -8.70 -19.15 -28.11
C ARG A 349 -8.55 -18.44 -26.77
N ILE A 350 -7.31 -18.10 -26.37
CA ILE A 350 -7.06 -17.35 -25.12
C ILE A 350 -6.75 -15.89 -25.42
N ASN A 351 -7.65 -14.98 -25.09
CA ASN A 351 -7.48 -13.54 -25.25
C ASN A 351 -6.32 -13.00 -24.40
N THR A 352 -5.13 -12.87 -24.98
CA THR A 352 -3.93 -12.35 -24.29
C THR A 352 -3.97 -10.84 -24.06
N ASN A 353 -4.97 -10.14 -24.61
CA ASN A 353 -5.27 -8.75 -24.31
C ASN A 353 -6.23 -8.59 -23.13
N ASP A 354 -6.61 -9.68 -22.46
CA ASP A 354 -7.36 -9.61 -21.21
C ASP A 354 -6.66 -8.64 -20.23
N PRO A 355 -7.38 -7.66 -19.65
CA PRO A 355 -6.78 -6.64 -18.79
C PRO A 355 -6.05 -7.23 -17.58
N THR A 356 -6.53 -8.35 -17.04
CA THR A 356 -5.91 -9.05 -15.91
C THR A 356 -4.60 -9.68 -16.34
N LEU A 357 -4.57 -10.38 -17.47
CA LEU A 357 -3.34 -10.96 -18.03
C LEU A 357 -2.34 -9.86 -18.37
N LYS A 358 -2.73 -8.80 -19.08
CA LYS A 358 -1.85 -7.67 -19.43
C LYS A 358 -1.26 -6.99 -18.19
N LYS A 359 -2.07 -6.81 -17.15
CA LYS A 359 -1.61 -6.22 -15.89
C LYS A 359 -0.60 -7.12 -15.19
N LEU A 360 -0.87 -8.42 -15.12
CA LEU A 360 0.04 -9.42 -14.57
C LEU A 360 1.26 -9.69 -15.43
N ALA A 361 1.24 -9.36 -16.73
CA ALA A 361 2.35 -9.53 -17.66
C ALA A 361 3.34 -8.36 -17.64
N THR A 362 2.85 -7.14 -17.41
CA THR A 362 3.65 -5.91 -17.60
C THR A 362 4.03 -5.21 -16.30
N ALA A 363 3.27 -5.43 -15.21
CA ALA A 363 3.57 -4.79 -13.94
C ALA A 363 4.93 -5.23 -13.38
N ALA A 364 5.64 -4.31 -12.73
CA ALA A 364 6.79 -4.67 -11.89
C ALA A 364 6.30 -5.56 -10.74
N LEU A 365 6.81 -6.80 -10.66
CA LEU A 365 6.50 -7.73 -9.59
C LEU A 365 7.46 -7.53 -8.42
N ARG A 366 6.94 -7.68 -7.21
CA ARG A 366 7.73 -7.60 -5.99
C ARG A 366 8.23 -8.99 -5.64
N ASN A 367 9.53 -9.11 -5.43
CA ASN A 367 10.11 -10.30 -4.83
C ASN A 367 9.59 -10.49 -3.39
N GLY A 368 9.63 -11.73 -2.93
CA GLY A 368 9.35 -12.14 -1.57
C GLY A 368 10.45 -13.05 -1.03
N GLU A 369 10.21 -13.55 0.18
CA GLU A 369 11.17 -14.39 0.90
C GLU A 369 11.25 -15.79 0.27
N THR A 370 12.44 -16.42 0.34
CA THR A 370 12.65 -17.78 -0.15
C THR A 370 11.65 -18.74 0.50
N GLY A 371 10.93 -19.51 -0.32
CA GLY A 371 9.93 -20.48 0.15
C GLY A 371 8.50 -19.96 0.32
N TYR A 372 8.25 -18.68 0.02
CA TYR A 372 6.91 -18.05 0.14
C TYR A 372 6.18 -17.86 -1.20
N CYS A 373 6.33 -18.81 -2.12
CA CYS A 373 5.80 -18.77 -3.49
C CYS A 373 4.34 -18.33 -3.63
N VAL A 374 3.45 -18.99 -2.89
CA VAL A 374 2.01 -18.74 -2.93
C VAL A 374 1.73 -17.34 -2.39
N ARG A 375 2.33 -16.98 -1.25
CA ARG A 375 2.15 -15.67 -0.64
C ARG A 375 2.62 -14.55 -1.58
N THR A 376 3.82 -14.66 -2.15
CA THR A 376 4.35 -13.63 -3.05
C THR A 376 3.51 -13.48 -4.32
N THR A 377 3.01 -14.58 -4.88
CA THR A 377 2.14 -14.53 -6.05
C THR A 377 0.82 -13.84 -5.72
N LEU A 378 0.16 -14.24 -4.63
CA LEU A 378 -1.11 -13.66 -4.20
C LEU A 378 -0.97 -12.19 -3.76
N ASP A 379 0.13 -11.83 -3.11
CA ASP A 379 0.42 -10.45 -2.71
C ASP A 379 0.61 -9.55 -3.93
N ASN A 380 1.30 -10.04 -4.97
CA ASN A 380 1.42 -9.32 -6.24
C ASN A 380 0.07 -9.18 -6.93
N MET A 381 -0.73 -10.25 -7.02
CA MET A 381 -2.08 -10.20 -7.58
C MET A 381 -2.97 -9.21 -6.82
N SER A 382 -2.98 -9.27 -5.49
CA SER A 382 -3.76 -8.38 -4.63
C SER A 382 -3.32 -6.92 -4.75
N ARG A 383 -2.01 -6.66 -4.73
CA ARG A 383 -1.43 -5.32 -4.97
C ARG A 383 -1.82 -4.75 -6.33
N LEU A 384 -1.86 -5.61 -7.34
CA LEU A 384 -2.28 -5.24 -8.68
C LEU A 384 -3.81 -5.23 -8.82
N GLY A 385 -4.59 -5.45 -7.76
CA GLY A 385 -6.04 -5.42 -7.80
C GLY A 385 -6.61 -6.45 -8.79
N ILE A 386 -5.98 -7.61 -8.88
CA ILE A 386 -6.42 -8.69 -9.75
C ILE A 386 -7.72 -9.29 -9.20
N PRO A 387 -8.80 -9.35 -10.00
CA PRO A 387 -10.07 -9.90 -9.54
C PRO A 387 -9.94 -11.39 -9.20
N ASN A 388 -10.78 -11.84 -8.28
CA ASN A 388 -10.82 -13.23 -7.82
C ASN A 388 -9.46 -13.78 -7.34
N THR A 389 -8.62 -12.92 -6.77
CA THR A 389 -7.39 -13.36 -6.10
C THR A 389 -7.75 -14.23 -4.89
N PRO A 390 -7.18 -15.45 -4.74
CA PRO A 390 -7.40 -16.30 -3.58
C PRO A 390 -7.09 -15.62 -2.24
N GLY A 391 -7.81 -16.04 -1.20
CA GLY A 391 -7.50 -15.69 0.18
C GLY A 391 -6.37 -16.57 0.75
N ALA A 392 -6.27 -16.64 2.08
CA ALA A 392 -5.33 -17.52 2.75
C ALA A 392 -5.54 -18.98 2.31
N THR A 393 -4.45 -19.70 2.08
CA THR A 393 -4.44 -21.09 1.58
C THR A 393 -4.01 -22.12 2.64
N GLY A 394 -3.72 -21.67 3.87
CA GLY A 394 -3.12 -22.48 4.93
C GLY A 394 -3.94 -23.67 5.45
N ASN A 395 -5.23 -23.76 5.12
CA ASN A 395 -6.03 -24.94 5.47
C ASN A 395 -5.73 -26.13 4.55
N ASP A 396 -5.05 -25.89 3.42
CA ASP A 396 -4.53 -26.94 2.57
C ASP A 396 -3.03 -27.14 2.89
N PRO A 397 -2.60 -28.30 3.42
CA PRO A 397 -1.18 -28.55 3.69
C PRO A 397 -0.31 -28.42 2.43
N ASN A 398 -0.92 -28.57 1.25
CA ASN A 398 -0.36 -28.19 -0.03
C ASN A 398 -0.90 -26.79 -0.43
N ASN A 399 -0.28 -25.73 0.10
CA ASN A 399 -0.70 -24.34 -0.11
C ASN A 399 -0.93 -23.97 -1.61
N PRO A 400 -0.07 -24.37 -2.57
CA PRO A 400 -0.33 -24.16 -4.00
C PRO A 400 -1.61 -24.83 -4.49
N ARG A 401 -1.90 -26.07 -4.06
CA ARG A 401 -3.15 -26.78 -4.37
C ARG A 401 -4.36 -26.03 -3.84
N GLY A 402 -4.28 -25.52 -2.60
CA GLY A 402 -5.33 -24.70 -2.01
C GLY A 402 -5.56 -23.39 -2.77
N GLY A 403 -4.49 -22.74 -3.25
CA GLY A 403 -4.57 -21.57 -4.13
C GLY A 403 -5.25 -21.90 -5.45
N MET A 404 -4.78 -22.94 -6.14
CA MET A 404 -5.32 -23.43 -7.41
C MET A 404 -6.82 -23.76 -7.31
N ALA A 405 -7.22 -24.52 -6.30
CA ALA A 405 -8.61 -24.90 -6.08
C ALA A 405 -9.52 -23.68 -5.88
N GLN A 406 -9.09 -22.69 -5.09
CA GLN A 406 -9.84 -21.45 -4.91
C GLN A 406 -9.97 -20.65 -6.21
N MET A 407 -8.91 -20.57 -7.01
CA MET A 407 -8.93 -19.87 -8.31
C MET A 407 -9.89 -20.52 -9.29
N LEU A 408 -9.77 -21.84 -9.49
CA LEU A 408 -10.62 -22.60 -10.40
C LEU A 408 -12.11 -22.50 -10.02
N ARG A 409 -12.41 -22.37 -8.73
CA ARG A 409 -13.78 -22.16 -8.24
C ARG A 409 -14.25 -20.71 -8.36
N LYS A 410 -13.36 -19.75 -8.61
CA LYS A 410 -13.66 -18.31 -8.60
C LYS A 410 -13.03 -17.61 -9.80
N GLY A 411 -13.69 -17.67 -10.96
CA GLY A 411 -13.39 -16.78 -12.08
C GLY A 411 -12.05 -17.00 -12.78
N TRP A 412 -11.33 -18.08 -12.48
CA TRP A 412 -10.18 -18.55 -13.23
C TRP A 412 -10.45 -19.93 -13.81
N GLU A 413 -9.74 -20.27 -14.89
CA GLU A 413 -9.91 -21.52 -15.58
C GLU A 413 -8.57 -22.01 -16.13
N SER A 414 -8.34 -23.33 -16.06
CA SER A 414 -7.13 -23.96 -16.59
C SER A 414 -7.20 -24.13 -18.10
N ILE A 415 -6.13 -23.77 -18.81
CA ILE A 415 -6.09 -23.86 -20.28
C ILE A 415 -6.10 -25.35 -20.71
N PRO A 416 -7.04 -25.79 -21.57
CA PRO A 416 -7.05 -27.15 -22.12
C PRO A 416 -6.02 -27.28 -23.25
N PHE A 417 -4.73 -27.23 -22.92
CA PHE A 417 -3.69 -27.42 -23.95
C PHE A 417 -3.79 -28.80 -24.61
N PRO A 418 -3.35 -28.96 -25.87
CA PRO A 418 -3.28 -30.27 -26.50
C PRO A 418 -2.47 -31.26 -25.65
N GLY A 419 -3.06 -32.43 -25.39
CA GLY A 419 -2.46 -33.46 -24.53
C GLY A 419 -2.63 -33.23 -23.02
N ALA A 420 -3.36 -32.19 -22.60
CA ALA A 420 -3.71 -32.02 -21.20
C ALA A 420 -4.70 -33.10 -20.73
N LYS A 421 -4.53 -33.57 -19.51
CA LYS A 421 -5.46 -34.50 -18.85
C LYS A 421 -6.32 -33.72 -17.87
N GLN A 422 -7.63 -33.95 -17.88
CA GLN A 422 -8.48 -33.43 -16.83
C GLN A 422 -8.25 -34.21 -15.54
N GLN A 423 -8.02 -33.48 -14.45
CA GLN A 423 -7.82 -34.04 -13.14
C GLN A 423 -8.67 -33.30 -12.12
N THR A 424 -9.26 -34.03 -11.19
CA THR A 424 -9.94 -33.44 -10.04
C THR A 424 -8.91 -33.05 -9.00
N ILE A 425 -8.76 -31.74 -8.77
CA ILE A 425 -7.98 -31.16 -7.69
C ILE A 425 -8.81 -31.23 -6.41
N LYS A 426 -8.42 -32.11 -5.48
CA LYS A 426 -9.08 -32.25 -4.17
C LYS A 426 -8.41 -31.33 -3.16
N SER A 427 -9.18 -30.43 -2.57
CA SER A 427 -8.69 -29.47 -1.58
C SER A 427 -9.71 -29.23 -0.47
N PRO A 428 -9.28 -28.93 0.77
CA PRO A 428 -10.17 -28.41 1.82
C PRO A 428 -10.96 -27.16 1.40
N TYR A 429 -10.47 -26.42 0.39
CA TYR A 429 -11.18 -25.30 -0.22
C TYR A 429 -12.21 -25.72 -1.28
N GLY A 430 -12.51 -27.01 -1.38
CA GLY A 430 -13.43 -27.63 -2.33
C GLY A 430 -12.75 -28.17 -3.57
N ASN A 431 -13.40 -29.14 -4.21
CA ASN A 431 -12.88 -29.81 -5.39
C ASN A 431 -13.08 -28.96 -6.64
N ALA A 432 -12.12 -29.02 -7.57
CA ALA A 432 -12.19 -28.35 -8.86
C ALA A 432 -11.52 -29.19 -9.95
N THR A 433 -11.98 -29.09 -11.20
CA THR A 433 -11.33 -29.75 -12.34
C THR A 433 -10.26 -28.84 -12.94
N ALA A 434 -9.07 -29.39 -13.20
CA ALA A 434 -7.98 -28.70 -13.88
C ALA A 434 -7.51 -29.50 -15.10
N ASN A 435 -7.06 -28.79 -16.13
CA ASN A 435 -6.31 -29.34 -17.26
C ASN A 435 -4.83 -29.35 -16.90
N VAL A 436 -4.27 -30.55 -16.76
CA VAL A 436 -2.88 -30.79 -16.31
C VAL A 436 -2.04 -31.25 -17.50
N VAL A 437 -0.89 -30.62 -17.69
CA VAL A 437 0.13 -31.06 -18.68
C VAL A 437 1.38 -31.54 -17.96
N SER A 438 2.18 -32.38 -18.63
CA SER A 438 3.50 -32.72 -18.12
C SER A 438 4.47 -31.54 -18.21
N ALA A 439 5.52 -31.52 -17.38
CA ALA A 439 6.56 -30.49 -17.48
C ALA A 439 7.25 -30.47 -18.86
N ALA A 440 7.43 -31.64 -19.48
CA ALA A 440 7.97 -31.75 -20.84
C ALA A 440 7.03 -31.10 -21.88
N GLN A 441 5.73 -31.29 -21.74
CA GLN A 441 4.74 -30.66 -22.61
C GLN A 441 4.70 -29.14 -22.38
N TYR A 442 4.80 -28.68 -21.13
CA TYR A 442 4.88 -27.24 -20.82
C TYR A 442 6.08 -26.58 -21.51
N LYS A 443 7.28 -27.19 -21.48
CA LYS A 443 8.45 -26.66 -22.19
C LYS A 443 8.21 -26.51 -23.70
N LYS A 444 7.58 -27.50 -24.34
CA LYS A 444 7.18 -27.41 -25.75
C LYS A 444 6.20 -26.27 -26.00
N LEU A 445 5.25 -26.03 -25.09
CA LEU A 445 4.32 -24.91 -25.20
C LEU A 445 5.05 -23.55 -25.09
N VAL A 446 6.07 -23.45 -24.22
CA VAL A 446 6.92 -22.25 -24.11
C VAL A 446 7.71 -22.01 -25.40
N GLU A 447 8.34 -23.05 -25.96
CA GLU A 447 9.07 -22.98 -27.24
C GLU A 447 8.16 -22.56 -28.40
N GLN A 448 6.90 -23.01 -28.37
CA GLN A 448 5.89 -22.68 -29.37
C GLN A 448 5.21 -21.32 -29.14
N GLY A 449 5.60 -20.55 -28.11
CA GLY A 449 4.99 -19.26 -27.78
C GLY A 449 3.52 -19.36 -27.34
N LYS A 450 3.11 -20.53 -26.82
CA LYS A 450 1.73 -20.82 -26.43
C LYS A 450 1.44 -20.57 -24.95
N VAL A 451 2.37 -20.04 -24.16
CA VAL A 451 2.09 -19.74 -22.74
C VAL A 451 1.83 -18.24 -22.59
N PRO A 452 0.61 -17.82 -22.19
CA PRO A 452 0.27 -16.41 -22.10
C PRO A 452 0.93 -15.76 -20.87
N ASP A 453 1.63 -14.65 -21.08
CA ASP A 453 2.17 -13.85 -19.98
C ASP A 453 1.07 -13.34 -19.05
N GLY A 454 1.40 -13.27 -17.76
CA GLY A 454 0.46 -12.92 -16.70
C GLY A 454 -0.50 -14.04 -16.30
N ALA A 455 -0.46 -15.21 -16.94
CA ALA A 455 -1.13 -16.39 -16.43
C ALA A 455 -0.53 -16.81 -15.09
N ILE A 456 -1.32 -17.55 -14.30
CA ILE A 456 -0.84 -18.15 -13.05
C ILE A 456 -0.46 -19.60 -13.33
N ILE A 457 0.80 -19.92 -13.07
CA ILE A 457 1.35 -21.26 -13.22
C ILE A 457 1.43 -21.97 -11.88
N PHE A 458 1.04 -23.23 -11.86
CA PHE A 458 1.23 -24.16 -10.75
C PHE A 458 2.10 -25.31 -11.21
N GLN A 459 3.09 -25.70 -10.41
CA GLN A 459 4.05 -26.77 -10.73
C GLN A 459 4.14 -27.77 -9.59
N SER A 460 4.22 -29.07 -9.88
CA SER A 460 4.36 -30.13 -8.87
C SER A 460 5.39 -31.18 -9.27
N ARG A 461 6.29 -31.52 -8.34
CA ARG A 461 7.21 -32.68 -8.41
C ARG A 461 6.51 -34.00 -8.08
N HIS A 462 5.39 -33.94 -7.37
CA HIS A 462 4.72 -35.12 -6.83
C HIS A 462 3.58 -35.57 -7.73
N GLY A 463 2.86 -34.61 -8.31
CA GLY A 463 1.54 -34.77 -8.92
C GLY A 463 0.47 -34.10 -8.05
N TRP A 464 -0.65 -33.69 -8.64
CA TRP A 464 -1.72 -33.00 -7.93
C TRP A 464 -2.67 -33.91 -7.14
N ASP A 465 -2.53 -35.22 -7.28
CA ASP A 465 -3.14 -36.24 -6.43
C ASP A 465 -2.40 -36.43 -5.09
N TYR A 466 -1.20 -35.85 -4.96
CA TYR A 466 -0.39 -35.90 -3.75
C TYR A 466 -1.11 -35.25 -2.54
N SER A 467 -1.20 -36.01 -1.45
CA SER A 467 -1.87 -35.59 -0.21
C SER A 467 -0.95 -34.92 0.82
N GLY A 468 0.37 -34.91 0.58
CA GLY A 468 1.35 -34.34 1.50
C GLY A 468 1.48 -32.81 1.43
N GLY A 469 2.59 -32.30 1.99
CA GLY A 469 2.81 -30.87 2.18
C GLY A 469 3.18 -30.08 0.92
N SER A 470 3.39 -28.77 1.10
CA SER A 470 3.70 -27.83 0.01
C SER A 470 5.08 -27.99 -0.63
N LYS A 471 6.03 -28.67 0.03
CA LYS A 471 7.41 -28.82 -0.49
C LYS A 471 7.40 -29.56 -1.83
N GLY A 472 7.92 -28.92 -2.89
CA GLY A 472 7.90 -29.47 -4.25
C GLY A 472 6.64 -29.15 -5.04
N ASN A 473 5.76 -28.31 -4.49
CA ASN A 473 4.64 -27.70 -5.20
C ASN A 473 4.84 -26.18 -5.19
N ASP A 474 4.58 -25.52 -6.31
CA ASP A 474 4.79 -24.08 -6.45
C ASP A 474 3.69 -23.40 -7.25
N MET A 475 3.59 -22.08 -7.05
CA MET A 475 2.73 -21.17 -7.77
C MET A 475 3.54 -19.95 -8.20
N GLY A 476 3.24 -19.37 -9.37
CA GLY A 476 3.91 -18.17 -9.86
C GLY A 476 3.14 -17.45 -10.96
N ILE A 477 3.65 -16.29 -11.37
CA ILE A 477 3.16 -15.50 -12.49
C ILE A 477 4.05 -15.76 -13.70
N VAL A 478 3.46 -16.17 -14.80
CA VAL A 478 4.15 -16.41 -16.08
C VAL A 478 4.69 -15.10 -16.64
N ARG A 479 5.97 -15.11 -17.05
CA ARG A 479 6.67 -14.00 -17.73
C ARG A 479 7.49 -14.52 -18.91
N ASP A 480 7.74 -13.63 -19.88
CA ASP A 480 8.58 -13.91 -21.05
C ASP A 480 8.11 -15.15 -21.84
N GLY A 481 6.82 -15.23 -22.15
CA GLY A 481 6.20 -16.35 -22.85
C GLY A 481 6.31 -17.68 -22.10
N GLY A 482 6.42 -17.63 -20.77
CA GLY A 482 6.61 -18.77 -19.89
C GLY A 482 8.05 -19.27 -19.76
N LYS A 483 9.03 -18.56 -20.32
CA LYS A 483 10.46 -18.81 -20.07
C LYS A 483 10.86 -18.44 -18.64
N THR A 484 10.12 -17.53 -18.01
CA THR A 484 10.32 -17.08 -16.64
C THR A 484 9.05 -17.31 -15.81
N THR A 485 9.22 -17.82 -14.60
CA THR A 485 8.14 -17.88 -13.61
C THR A 485 8.49 -16.97 -12.45
N HIS A 486 7.74 -15.89 -12.26
CA HIS A 486 7.89 -15.06 -11.06
C HIS A 486 7.13 -15.69 -9.89
N ASN A 487 7.90 -16.28 -8.98
CA ASN A 487 7.40 -16.96 -7.80
C ASN A 487 7.63 -16.02 -6.58
N TYR A 488 8.64 -16.29 -5.75
CA TYR A 488 9.19 -15.33 -4.77
C TYR A 488 10.25 -14.41 -5.40
N LYS A 489 10.72 -14.77 -6.59
CA LYS A 489 11.57 -13.98 -7.48
C LYS A 489 11.40 -14.55 -8.89
N ASP A 490 12.08 -13.96 -9.86
CA ASP A 490 12.18 -14.55 -11.19
C ASP A 490 12.96 -15.87 -11.13
N MET A 491 12.30 -16.94 -11.53
CA MET A 491 12.83 -18.30 -11.60
C MET A 491 12.77 -18.80 -13.04
N SER A 492 13.48 -19.88 -13.32
CA SER A 492 13.37 -20.61 -14.58
C SER A 492 11.92 -21.01 -14.90
N SER A 493 11.64 -21.19 -16.19
CA SER A 493 10.37 -21.68 -16.74
C SER A 493 9.76 -22.82 -15.91
N ILE A 494 10.56 -23.85 -15.64
CA ILE A 494 10.26 -24.92 -14.70
C ILE A 494 11.17 -24.76 -13.48
N ILE A 495 10.59 -24.74 -12.28
CA ILE A 495 11.31 -24.46 -11.02
C ILE A 495 12.14 -25.68 -10.57
N TYR A 496 11.63 -26.89 -10.83
CA TYR A 496 12.23 -28.14 -10.39
C TYR A 496 12.66 -28.99 -11.57
N SER A 497 13.90 -29.48 -11.57
CA SER A 497 14.41 -30.37 -12.62
C SER A 497 13.57 -31.65 -12.78
N ASP A 498 12.96 -32.13 -11.69
CA ASP A 498 12.06 -33.29 -11.62
C ASP A 498 10.57 -32.91 -11.52
N CYS A 499 10.19 -31.71 -11.97
CA CYS A 499 8.79 -31.32 -12.09
C CYS A 499 8.02 -32.33 -12.97
N LYS A 500 6.86 -32.81 -12.49
CA LYS A 500 6.02 -33.77 -13.21
C LYS A 500 4.86 -33.08 -13.90
N GLU A 501 4.12 -32.28 -13.14
CA GLU A 501 2.82 -31.74 -13.56
C GLU A 501 2.78 -30.22 -13.48
N VAL A 502 2.15 -29.62 -14.48
CA VAL A 502 1.96 -28.18 -14.60
C VAL A 502 0.51 -27.88 -14.92
N VAL A 503 -0.05 -26.87 -14.24
CA VAL A 503 -1.37 -26.30 -14.53
C VAL A 503 -1.20 -24.81 -14.79
N ILE A 504 -1.82 -24.32 -15.86
CA ILE A 504 -1.80 -22.89 -16.23
C ILE A 504 -3.21 -22.35 -16.15
N LEU A 505 -3.43 -21.37 -15.28
CA LEU A 505 -4.71 -20.69 -15.11
C LEU A 505 -4.69 -19.32 -15.77
N VAL A 506 -5.81 -18.99 -16.41
CA VAL A 506 -6.12 -17.66 -16.92
C VAL A 506 -7.48 -17.20 -16.37
N PRO A 507 -7.79 -15.90 -16.38
CA PRO A 507 -9.13 -15.42 -16.08
C PRO A 507 -10.13 -16.14 -16.98
N LYS A 508 -11.28 -16.56 -16.43
CA LYS A 508 -12.28 -17.30 -17.21
C LYS A 508 -12.77 -16.51 -18.44
N GLY A 509 -12.87 -15.19 -18.32
CA GLY A 509 -13.23 -14.30 -19.43
C GLY A 509 -12.17 -14.17 -20.54
N ALA A 510 -10.93 -14.62 -20.29
CA ALA A 510 -9.91 -14.70 -21.32
C ALA A 510 -10.07 -15.93 -22.23
N ILE A 511 -10.86 -16.93 -21.81
CA ILE A 511 -11.12 -18.15 -22.56
C ILE A 511 -12.29 -17.93 -23.52
N GLN A 512 -12.01 -17.92 -24.82
CA GLN A 512 -13.00 -17.85 -25.88
C GLN A 512 -13.23 -19.26 -26.42
N ARG A 513 -14.45 -19.74 -26.23
CA ARG A 513 -14.96 -20.98 -26.82
C ARG A 513 -15.87 -20.57 -27.98
N ASP A 514 -15.67 -21.21 -29.13
CA ASP A 514 -16.55 -21.05 -30.27
C ASP A 514 -17.95 -21.60 -29.98
#